data_AF-A0A5C4T6C2-F1
#
_entry.id   AF-A0A5C4T6C2-F1
#
_cell.length_a   1.000
_cell.length_b   1.000
_cell.length_c   1.000
_cell.angle_alpha   90.00
_cell.angle_beta   90.00
_cell.angle_gamma   90.00
#
_symmetry.space_group_name_H-M   'P 1'
#
loop_
_entity.id
_entity.type
_entity.pdbx_description
1 polymer ?
#
loop_
_entity_poly.entity_id
_entity_poly.type
_entity_poly.pdbx_seq_one_letter_code
_entity_poly.pdbx_strand_id
1 'polypeptide(L)'
;MNPFEKIFNYRILSRLDGSGTLLITSSERAWLKTMLEHPAARQAFEADTLDKLRSALEKDDCLDAADHLAEKARSKESQVYHPLLRRLRRCIASRSGIRLAYTIKNGREVVDQSGFPYKLEYSMVKREWYLLWYHLRHRAFMSTRLQKISSAAEEPLPSYADPDRILNRLNRTLDSRKQEACIEVLRQYNKELSRILYAFSCFEKDVAYDPDEDTYRVRVHFQGDDSEYLLSKIRFLGKRVRVVEGDYIRNRMLESSAKALARYGEDGSLKEQDDQDNATV
;
A
#
# COMPACT_ATOMS: atom_id res chain seq x y z
N MET A 1 21.66 27.46 16.95
CA MET A 1 20.87 26.29 17.40
C MET A 1 21.32 25.09 16.59
N ASN A 2 21.89 24.08 17.24
CA ASN A 2 22.63 22.99 16.58
C ASN A 2 21.64 21.93 16.06
N PRO A 3 21.62 21.54 14.76
CA PRO A 3 20.67 20.57 14.20
C PRO A 3 20.82 19.12 14.70
N PHE A 4 21.75 18.88 15.63
CA PHE A 4 22.19 17.54 16.04
C PHE A 4 21.97 17.22 17.53
N GLU A 5 21.05 17.91 18.22
CA GLU A 5 20.75 17.61 19.64
C GLU A 5 20.10 16.23 19.89
N LYS A 6 19.78 15.45 18.85
CA LYS A 6 19.58 14.00 18.97
C LYS A 6 20.93 13.26 18.81
N ILE A 7 21.84 13.46 19.75
CA ILE A 7 22.83 12.40 20.01
C ILE A 7 22.08 11.29 20.76
N PHE A 8 21.84 10.21 20.03
CA PHE A 8 21.23 8.96 20.47
C PHE A 8 21.88 8.40 21.74
N ASN A 9 21.38 8.80 22.92
CA ASN A 9 21.72 8.10 24.14
C ASN A 9 20.70 6.98 24.37
N TYR A 10 20.92 5.85 23.69
CA TYR A 10 20.09 4.64 23.79
C TYR A 10 19.85 4.19 25.24
N ARG A 11 20.79 4.50 26.16
CA ARG A 11 20.68 4.23 27.61
C ARG A 11 19.68 5.12 28.35
N ILE A 12 19.40 6.32 27.85
CA ILE A 12 18.40 7.23 28.43
C ILE A 12 17.01 6.83 27.94
N LEU A 13 16.88 6.58 26.63
CA LEU A 13 15.64 6.10 26.02
C LEU A 13 15.16 4.78 26.64
N SER A 14 16.06 3.79 26.80
CA SER A 14 15.70 2.49 27.39
C SER A 14 15.32 2.55 28.88
N ARG A 15 15.76 3.59 29.61
CA ARG A 15 15.36 3.82 31.00
C ARG A 15 14.03 4.59 31.13
N LEU A 16 13.67 5.39 30.14
CA LEU A 16 12.43 6.17 30.09
C LEU A 16 11.27 5.42 29.42
N ASP A 17 11.55 4.45 28.55
CA ASP A 17 10.53 3.57 27.94
C ASP A 17 9.71 2.80 29.01
N GLY A 18 10.25 2.62 30.22
CA GLY A 18 9.54 2.04 31.36
C GLY A 18 8.73 3.04 32.21
N SER A 19 8.94 4.35 32.06
CA SER A 19 8.32 5.40 32.89
C SER A 19 7.20 6.18 32.21
N GLY A 20 6.92 5.90 30.93
CA GLY A 20 5.91 6.61 30.14
C GLY A 20 6.30 8.06 29.79
N THR A 21 7.57 8.43 29.96
CA THR A 21 8.06 9.79 29.71
C THR A 21 8.54 9.94 28.27
N LEU A 22 7.75 10.60 27.42
CA LEU A 22 8.11 10.90 26.04
C LEU A 22 8.96 12.18 25.96
N LEU A 23 10.18 12.08 25.44
CA LEU A 23 11.03 13.23 25.14
C LEU A 23 10.59 13.86 23.81
N ILE A 24 9.58 14.72 23.87
CA ILE A 24 9.09 15.47 22.71
C ILE A 24 9.82 16.81 22.64
N THR A 25 10.45 17.08 21.50
CA THR A 25 11.15 18.34 21.23
C THR A 25 10.17 19.49 20.97
N SER A 26 10.61 20.74 21.13
CA SER A 26 9.83 21.93 20.75
C SER A 26 9.42 21.90 19.28
N SER A 27 10.29 21.45 18.37
CA SER A 27 9.99 21.32 16.94
C SER A 27 8.90 20.27 16.65
N GLU A 28 8.91 19.13 17.34
CA GLU A 28 7.87 18.10 17.22
C GLU A 28 6.52 18.60 17.76
N ARG A 29 6.53 19.38 18.84
CA ARG A 29 5.34 20.05 19.40
C ARG A 29 4.78 21.11 18.46
N ALA A 30 5.65 21.95 17.90
CA ALA A 30 5.29 22.96 16.90
C ALA A 30 4.68 22.32 15.65
N TRP A 31 5.27 21.21 15.17
CA TRP A 31 4.72 20.45 14.06
C TRP A 31 3.34 19.88 14.37
N LEU A 32 3.18 19.26 15.54
CA LEU A 32 1.87 18.75 15.95
C LEU A 32 0.84 19.87 16.03
N LYS A 33 1.18 21.04 16.59
CA LYS A 33 0.30 22.20 16.66
C LYS A 33 -0.19 22.63 15.27
N THR A 34 0.73 22.79 14.32
CA THR A 34 0.41 23.08 12.91
C THR A 34 -0.50 22.00 12.30
N MET A 35 -0.26 20.71 12.58
CA MET A 35 -1.11 19.63 12.08
C MET A 35 -2.53 19.64 12.67
N LEU A 36 -2.71 20.08 13.91
CA LEU A 36 -4.03 20.19 14.56
C LEU A 36 -4.90 21.36 14.03
N GLU A 37 -4.30 22.29 13.29
CA GLU A 37 -5.02 23.35 12.57
C GLU A 37 -5.63 22.84 11.26
N HIS A 38 -5.10 21.75 10.70
CA HIS A 38 -5.61 21.17 9.46
C HIS A 38 -7.08 20.71 9.63
N PRO A 39 -7.98 20.97 8.65
CA PRO A 39 -9.41 20.61 8.78
C PRO A 39 -9.68 19.14 9.09
N ALA A 40 -8.81 18.23 8.62
CA ALA A 40 -8.93 16.80 8.89
C ALA A 40 -8.72 16.43 10.37
N ALA A 41 -8.07 17.28 11.19
CA ALA A 41 -7.86 17.01 12.60
C ALA A 41 -9.19 16.85 13.37
N ARG A 42 -10.22 17.64 13.01
CA ARG A 42 -11.57 17.54 13.59
C ARG A 42 -12.22 16.18 13.34
N GLN A 43 -11.87 15.52 12.25
CA GLN A 43 -12.40 14.20 11.90
C GLN A 43 -11.55 13.08 12.52
N ALA A 44 -10.24 13.29 12.65
CA ALA A 44 -9.30 12.33 13.21
C ALA A 44 -9.51 12.11 14.72
N PHE A 45 -9.71 13.19 15.49
CA PHE A 45 -9.76 13.17 16.96
C PHE A 45 -11.20 13.25 17.51
N GLU A 46 -11.42 12.76 18.73
CA GLU A 46 -12.63 13.10 19.52
C GLU A 46 -12.53 14.58 19.92
N ALA A 47 -13.66 15.27 20.08
CA ALA A 47 -13.65 16.71 20.42
C ALA A 47 -12.84 16.98 21.69
N ASP A 48 -13.12 16.24 22.77
CA ASP A 48 -12.39 16.35 24.04
C ASP A 48 -10.89 16.05 23.90
N THR A 49 -10.51 15.08 23.07
CA THR A 49 -9.09 14.78 22.81
C THR A 49 -8.41 15.90 22.03
N LEU A 50 -9.09 16.43 21.01
CA LEU A 50 -8.58 17.54 20.21
C LEU A 50 -8.37 18.78 21.08
N ASP A 51 -9.32 19.09 21.95
CA ASP A 51 -9.25 20.24 22.84
C ASP A 51 -8.11 20.07 23.86
N LYS A 52 -7.96 18.89 24.48
CA LYS A 52 -6.82 18.58 25.35
C LYS A 52 -5.48 18.74 24.65
N LEU A 53 -5.36 18.26 23.40
CA LEU A 53 -4.14 18.40 22.61
C LEU A 53 -3.84 19.86 22.28
N ARG A 54 -4.86 20.65 21.95
CA ARG A 54 -4.70 22.09 21.68
C ARG A 54 -4.30 22.87 22.93
N SER A 55 -4.94 22.60 24.07
CA SER A 55 -4.57 23.20 25.36
C SER A 55 -3.15 22.82 25.78
N ALA A 56 -2.75 21.57 25.55
CA ALA A 56 -1.39 21.12 25.86
C ALA A 56 -0.30 21.80 25.03
N LEU A 57 -0.65 22.32 23.85
CA LEU A 57 0.26 22.97 22.88
C LEU A 57 0.04 24.49 22.78
N GLU A 58 -0.76 25.08 23.68
CA GLU A 58 -1.17 26.49 23.61
C GLU A 58 0.04 27.44 23.56
N LYS A 59 1.09 27.13 24.35
CA LYS A 59 2.30 27.94 24.48
C LYS A 59 3.38 27.68 23.43
N ASP A 60 3.24 26.63 22.62
CA ASP A 60 4.22 26.31 21.57
C ASP A 60 3.96 27.16 20.32
N ASP A 61 5.01 27.49 19.56
CA ASP A 61 4.83 28.17 18.28
C ASP A 61 4.32 27.20 17.21
N CYS A 62 3.58 27.69 16.21
CA CYS A 62 3.30 26.92 15.01
C CYS A 62 4.54 26.94 14.10
N LEU A 63 4.77 25.86 13.36
CA LEU A 63 5.76 25.89 12.27
C LEU A 63 5.26 26.83 11.16
N ASP A 64 6.10 27.79 10.80
CA ASP A 64 5.89 28.65 9.63
C ASP A 64 6.19 27.88 8.34
N ALA A 65 5.24 27.02 7.96
CA ALA A 65 5.30 26.24 6.72
C ALA A 65 4.53 26.91 5.58
N ALA A 66 3.55 27.78 5.89
CA ALA A 66 2.64 28.34 4.90
C ALA A 66 3.32 29.33 3.94
N ASP A 67 4.26 30.15 4.45
CA ASP A 67 4.93 31.18 3.66
C ASP A 67 6.14 30.64 2.87
N HIS A 68 6.61 29.43 3.20
CA HIS A 68 7.81 28.84 2.62
C HIS A 68 7.59 27.56 1.80
N LEU A 69 6.39 26.96 1.87
CA LEU A 69 6.05 25.73 1.14
C LEU A 69 5.08 26.02 -0.02
N ALA A 70 5.63 26.16 -1.23
CA ALA A 70 4.82 26.26 -2.45
C ALA A 70 4.47 24.87 -3.00
N GLU A 71 3.23 24.43 -2.81
CA GLU A 71 2.71 23.20 -3.41
C GLU A 71 2.44 23.39 -4.92
N LYS A 72 3.40 23.00 -5.77
CA LYS A 72 3.18 22.95 -7.22
C LYS A 72 2.37 21.71 -7.60
N ALA A 73 1.35 21.90 -8.45
CA ALA A 73 0.48 20.83 -8.96
C ALA A 73 -0.30 20.04 -7.88
N ARG A 74 -0.86 20.76 -6.90
CA ARG A 74 -1.73 20.16 -5.86
C ARG A 74 -2.91 19.42 -6.49
N SER A 75 -2.92 18.10 -6.35
CA SER A 75 -4.08 17.28 -6.70
C SER A 75 -5.21 17.57 -5.71
N LYS A 76 -6.47 17.64 -6.18
CA LYS A 76 -7.63 17.78 -5.29
C LYS A 76 -7.69 16.60 -4.32
N GLU A 77 -7.34 16.81 -3.06
CA GLU A 77 -7.46 15.80 -2.03
C GLU A 77 -8.94 15.63 -1.67
N SER A 78 -9.50 14.46 -2.00
CA SER A 78 -10.94 14.21 -1.89
C SER A 78 -11.42 14.02 -0.45
N GLN A 79 -10.55 13.63 0.48
CA GLN A 79 -10.73 13.50 1.94
C GLN A 79 -9.67 12.53 2.48
N VAL A 80 -8.75 12.99 3.32
CA VAL A 80 -7.73 12.11 3.95
C VAL A 80 -8.35 11.23 5.03
N TYR A 81 -9.36 11.75 5.75
CA TYR A 81 -10.11 11.02 6.77
C TYR A 81 -11.58 10.92 6.38
N HIS A 82 -12.14 9.71 6.34
CA HIS A 82 -13.55 9.49 6.01
C HIS A 82 -14.39 9.37 7.30
N PRO A 83 -15.56 10.04 7.42
CA PRO A 83 -16.36 10.03 8.65
C PRO A 83 -16.74 8.62 9.16
N LEU A 84 -16.91 7.66 8.24
CA LEU A 84 -17.25 6.28 8.58
C LEU A 84 -16.09 5.48 9.19
N LEU A 85 -14.83 5.93 9.09
CA LEU A 85 -13.68 5.15 9.57
C LEU A 85 -13.78 4.79 11.04
N ARG A 86 -14.13 5.76 11.90
CA ARG A 86 -14.24 5.52 13.35
C ARG A 86 -15.30 4.49 13.67
N ARG A 87 -16.50 4.63 13.06
CA ARG A 87 -17.63 3.70 13.27
C ARG A 87 -17.27 2.30 12.79
N LEU A 88 -16.77 2.17 11.56
CA LEU A 88 -16.43 0.87 10.98
C LEU A 88 -15.28 0.18 11.75
N ARG A 89 -14.27 0.95 12.19
CA ARG A 89 -13.20 0.42 13.04
C ARG A 89 -13.74 -0.11 14.35
N ARG A 90 -14.71 0.58 14.97
CA ARG A 90 -15.37 0.10 16.19
C ARG A 90 -16.11 -1.21 15.93
N CYS A 91 -16.89 -1.31 14.85
CA CYS A 91 -17.61 -2.54 14.49
C CYS A 91 -16.66 -3.73 14.27
N ILE A 92 -15.54 -3.51 13.57
CA ILE A 92 -14.51 -4.54 13.37
C ILE A 92 -13.91 -4.98 14.71
N ALA A 93 -13.58 -4.03 15.58
CA ALA A 93 -12.99 -4.32 16.89
C ALA A 93 -13.96 -5.03 17.84
N SER A 94 -15.25 -4.66 17.84
CA SER A 94 -16.30 -5.32 18.62
C SER A 94 -16.79 -6.61 17.98
N ARG A 95 -16.29 -6.97 16.79
CA ARG A 95 -16.75 -8.11 15.98
C ARG A 95 -18.27 -8.10 15.76
N SER A 96 -18.86 -6.92 15.64
CA SER A 96 -20.29 -6.75 15.39
C SER A 96 -20.62 -6.76 13.89
N GLY A 97 -21.91 -6.94 13.59
CA GLY A 97 -22.42 -6.87 12.23
C GLY A 97 -22.59 -5.42 11.80
N ILE A 98 -22.75 -5.23 10.50
CA ILE A 98 -23.08 -3.93 9.92
C ILE A 98 -24.21 -4.06 8.92
N ARG A 99 -25.03 -3.02 8.89
CA ARG A 99 -26.01 -2.78 7.86
C ARG A 99 -25.57 -1.61 6.99
N LEU A 100 -25.46 -1.86 5.70
CA LEU A 100 -24.96 -0.90 4.72
C LEU A 100 -26.04 -0.47 3.72
N ALA A 101 -25.97 0.79 3.32
CA ALA A 101 -26.49 1.27 2.05
C ALA A 101 -25.35 1.86 1.22
N TYR A 102 -25.26 1.50 -0.07
CA TYR A 102 -24.21 2.00 -0.96
C TYR A 102 -24.66 2.11 -2.41
N THR A 103 -24.00 3.00 -3.16
CA THR A 103 -24.27 3.22 -4.59
C THR A 103 -23.31 2.42 -5.46
N ILE A 104 -23.84 1.70 -6.44
CA ILE A 104 -23.05 0.97 -7.44
C ILE A 104 -22.78 1.83 -8.70
N LYS A 105 -21.94 1.36 -9.62
CA LYS A 105 -21.43 2.15 -10.76
C LYS A 105 -22.51 2.77 -11.66
N ASN A 106 -23.67 2.13 -11.78
CA ASN A 106 -24.79 2.63 -12.59
C ASN A 106 -25.69 3.63 -11.83
N GLY A 107 -25.27 4.10 -10.65
CA GLY A 107 -26.02 5.05 -9.83
C GLY A 107 -27.14 4.42 -9.00
N ARG A 108 -27.42 3.12 -9.15
CA ARG A 108 -28.42 2.42 -8.34
C ARG A 108 -27.95 2.36 -6.88
N GLU A 109 -28.85 2.68 -5.96
CA GLU A 109 -28.64 2.47 -4.54
C GLU A 109 -29.03 1.04 -4.15
N VAL A 110 -28.15 0.40 -3.40
CA VAL A 110 -28.37 -0.90 -2.78
C VAL A 110 -28.47 -0.65 -1.28
N VAL A 111 -29.63 -0.94 -0.71
CA VAL A 111 -29.96 -0.64 0.69
C VAL A 111 -30.11 -1.92 1.51
N ASP A 112 -30.05 -1.80 2.84
CA ASP A 112 -30.33 -2.88 3.80
C ASP A 112 -29.46 -4.14 3.61
N GLN A 113 -28.17 -3.92 3.35
CA GLN A 113 -27.22 -5.01 3.15
C GLN A 113 -26.51 -5.35 4.47
N SER A 114 -26.90 -6.47 5.05
CA SER A 114 -26.29 -7.02 6.27
C SER A 114 -25.00 -7.78 5.99
N GLY A 115 -24.00 -7.51 6.81
CA GLY A 115 -22.64 -7.97 6.62
C GLY A 115 -21.81 -8.04 7.88
N PHE A 116 -20.64 -8.68 7.78
CA PHE A 116 -19.60 -8.66 8.80
C PHE A 116 -18.38 -7.90 8.28
N PRO A 117 -18.03 -6.72 8.82
CA PRO A 117 -16.82 -6.01 8.41
C PRO A 117 -15.60 -6.68 9.02
N TYR A 118 -14.53 -6.84 8.24
CA TYR A 118 -13.31 -7.46 8.76
C TYR A 118 -12.05 -6.63 8.52
N LYS A 119 -12.02 -5.72 7.54
CA LYS A 119 -10.84 -4.87 7.29
C LYS A 119 -11.22 -3.53 6.67
N LEU A 120 -10.54 -2.48 7.10
CA LEU A 120 -10.47 -1.20 6.40
C LEU A 120 -9.14 -1.15 5.66
N GLU A 121 -9.18 -0.77 4.38
CA GLU A 121 -8.00 -0.72 3.53
C GLU A 121 -7.89 0.63 2.83
N TYR A 122 -6.72 1.24 2.89
CA TYR A 122 -6.42 2.44 2.12
C TYR A 122 -5.62 2.06 0.88
N SER A 123 -6.18 2.33 -0.30
CA SER A 123 -5.46 2.13 -1.55
C SER A 123 -4.58 3.34 -1.82
N MET A 124 -3.25 3.20 -1.69
CA MET A 124 -2.30 4.27 -2.01
C MET A 124 -2.36 4.70 -3.48
N VAL A 125 -2.64 3.76 -4.39
CA VAL A 125 -2.75 4.01 -5.83
C VAL A 125 -4.00 4.82 -6.15
N LYS A 126 -5.16 4.44 -5.58
CA LYS A 126 -6.44 5.12 -5.84
C LYS A 126 -6.67 6.31 -4.90
N ARG A 127 -5.86 6.45 -3.84
CA ARG A 127 -6.01 7.43 -2.76
C ARG A 127 -7.41 7.43 -2.15
N GLU A 128 -7.93 6.23 -1.91
CA GLU A 128 -9.31 5.98 -1.48
C GLU A 128 -9.34 4.91 -0.38
N TRP A 129 -10.27 5.07 0.56
CA TRP A 129 -10.59 4.04 1.55
C TRP A 129 -11.63 3.04 1.04
N TYR A 130 -11.41 1.78 1.38
CA TYR A 130 -12.28 0.64 1.11
C TYR A 130 -12.64 -0.07 2.41
N LEU A 131 -13.89 -0.53 2.46
CA LEU A 131 -14.39 -1.46 3.47
C LEU A 131 -14.39 -2.85 2.85
N LEU A 132 -13.67 -3.77 3.48
CA LEU A 132 -13.75 -5.19 3.17
C LEU A 132 -14.67 -5.86 4.19
N TRP A 133 -15.69 -6.53 3.68
CA TRP A 133 -16.77 -7.09 4.49
C TRP A 133 -17.34 -8.36 3.88
N TYR A 134 -17.87 -9.24 4.70
CA TYR A 134 -18.50 -10.48 4.29
C TYR A 134 -20.02 -10.28 4.24
N HIS A 135 -20.62 -10.52 3.08
CA HIS A 135 -22.05 -10.40 2.88
C HIS A 135 -22.79 -11.62 3.44
N LEU A 136 -23.67 -11.44 4.42
CA LEU A 136 -24.30 -12.56 5.11
C LEU A 136 -25.26 -13.35 4.21
N ARG A 137 -26.12 -12.65 3.45
CA ARG A 137 -27.08 -13.27 2.52
C ARG A 137 -26.40 -13.98 1.34
N HIS A 138 -25.47 -13.31 0.65
CA HIS A 138 -24.83 -13.85 -0.55
C HIS A 138 -23.59 -14.71 -0.27
N ARG A 139 -23.15 -14.78 0.99
CA ARG A 139 -21.99 -15.57 1.43
C ARG A 139 -20.71 -15.28 0.65
N ALA A 140 -20.51 -14.01 0.30
CA ALA A 140 -19.42 -13.52 -0.53
C ALA A 140 -18.60 -12.44 0.19
N PHE A 141 -17.30 -12.40 -0.08
CA PHE A 141 -16.43 -11.32 0.37
C PHE A 141 -16.56 -10.13 -0.59
N MET A 142 -16.81 -8.96 -0.03
CA MET A 142 -17.13 -7.72 -0.75
C MET A 142 -16.08 -6.66 -0.44
N SER A 143 -15.84 -5.79 -1.42
CA SER A 143 -15.01 -4.59 -1.29
C SER A 143 -15.82 -3.38 -1.75
N THR A 144 -16.04 -2.42 -0.85
CA THR A 144 -16.88 -1.24 -1.11
C THR A 144 -16.10 0.03 -0.77
N ARG A 145 -16.04 0.98 -1.71
CA ARG A 145 -15.44 2.30 -1.47
C ARG A 145 -16.23 3.03 -0.39
N LEU A 146 -15.55 3.60 0.60
CA LEU A 146 -16.21 4.33 1.68
C LEU A 146 -17.03 5.51 1.15
N GLN A 147 -16.53 6.21 0.13
CA GLN A 147 -17.23 7.32 -0.53
C GLN A 147 -18.55 6.92 -1.21
N LYS A 148 -18.76 5.62 -1.47
CA LYS A 148 -20.00 5.10 -2.07
C LYS A 148 -20.98 4.60 -1.02
N ILE A 149 -20.62 4.59 0.26
CA ILE A 149 -21.49 4.18 1.35
C ILE A 149 -22.32 5.39 1.78
N SER A 150 -23.63 5.34 1.52
CA SER A 150 -24.57 6.39 1.94
C SER A 150 -24.92 6.26 3.42
N SER A 151 -25.02 5.03 3.95
CA SER A 151 -25.20 4.78 5.38
C SER A 151 -24.53 3.49 5.84
N ALA A 152 -24.08 3.50 7.10
CA ALA A 152 -23.54 2.33 7.78
C ALA A 152 -23.99 2.35 9.25
N ALA A 153 -24.74 1.35 9.68
CA ALA A 153 -25.18 1.19 11.07
C ALA A 153 -24.62 -0.12 11.64
N GLU A 154 -24.26 -0.09 12.92
CA GLU A 154 -23.91 -1.30 13.67
C GLU A 154 -25.17 -2.13 13.92
N GLU A 155 -25.08 -3.44 13.75
CA GLU A 155 -26.16 -4.37 14.09
C GLU A 155 -25.60 -5.63 14.76
N PRO A 156 -26.38 -6.30 15.62
CA PRO A 156 -25.98 -7.60 16.14
C PRO A 156 -25.78 -8.61 15.01
N LEU A 157 -24.73 -9.43 15.11
CA LEU A 157 -24.60 -10.56 14.20
C LEU A 157 -25.70 -11.59 14.48
N PRO A 158 -26.35 -12.14 13.44
CA PRO A 158 -27.24 -13.27 13.60
C PRO A 158 -26.53 -14.46 14.22
N SER A 159 -27.23 -15.29 15.00
CA SER A 159 -26.63 -16.44 15.70
C SER A 159 -25.97 -17.47 14.78
N TYR A 160 -26.36 -17.53 13.50
CA TYR A 160 -25.74 -18.41 12.51
C TYR A 160 -24.43 -17.86 11.92
N ALA A 161 -24.13 -16.58 12.14
CA ALA A 161 -22.99 -15.87 11.57
C ALA A 161 -21.86 -15.76 12.61
N ASP A 162 -21.05 -16.82 12.70
CA ASP A 162 -19.88 -16.86 13.56
C ASP A 162 -18.68 -16.10 12.92
N PRO A 163 -18.17 -15.03 13.55
CA PRO A 163 -17.01 -14.28 13.08
C PRO A 163 -15.79 -15.14 12.80
N ASP A 164 -15.46 -16.08 13.68
CA ASP A 164 -14.24 -16.88 13.56
C ASP A 164 -14.34 -17.84 12.37
N ARG A 165 -15.52 -18.41 12.11
CA ARG A 165 -15.76 -19.19 10.89
C ARG A 165 -15.62 -18.36 9.62
N ILE A 166 -16.13 -17.13 9.62
CA ILE A 166 -16.03 -16.21 8.47
C ILE A 166 -14.55 -15.87 8.20
N LEU A 167 -13.79 -15.52 9.24
CA LEU A 167 -12.37 -15.18 9.13
C LEU A 167 -11.52 -16.39 8.73
N ASN A 168 -11.82 -17.58 9.25
CA ASN A 168 -11.14 -18.81 8.81
C ASN A 168 -11.42 -19.12 7.34
N ARG A 169 -12.65 -18.90 6.86
CA ARG A 169 -12.98 -19.04 5.44
C ARG A 169 -12.23 -18.01 4.59
N LEU A 170 -12.07 -16.78 5.07
CA LEU A 170 -11.29 -15.74 4.41
C LEU A 170 -9.84 -16.18 4.26
N ASN A 171 -9.20 -16.61 5.35
CA ASN A 171 -7.80 -17.05 5.34
C ASN A 171 -7.59 -18.21 4.39
N ARG A 172 -8.45 -19.26 4.43
CA ARG A 172 -8.39 -20.36 3.46
C ARG A 172 -8.52 -19.89 2.01
N THR A 173 -9.38 -18.91 1.76
CA THR A 173 -9.56 -18.35 0.41
C THR A 173 -8.30 -17.61 -0.04
N LEU A 174 -7.70 -16.78 0.83
CA LEU A 174 -6.45 -16.07 0.53
C LEU A 174 -5.29 -17.06 0.35
N ASP A 175 -5.16 -18.06 1.22
CA ASP A 175 -4.12 -19.07 1.12
C ASP A 175 -4.25 -19.90 -0.17
N SER A 176 -5.47 -20.26 -0.57
CA SER A 176 -5.70 -20.97 -1.84
C SER A 176 -5.33 -20.17 -3.10
N ARG A 177 -5.19 -18.85 -2.96
CA ARG A 177 -4.82 -17.93 -4.04
C ARG A 177 -3.37 -17.48 -3.96
N LYS A 178 -2.61 -17.92 -2.95
CA LYS A 178 -1.18 -17.67 -2.88
C LYS A 178 -0.52 -18.35 -4.07
N GLN A 179 0.34 -17.59 -4.71
CA GLN A 179 1.18 -18.04 -5.81
C GLN A 179 2.62 -17.72 -5.49
N GLU A 180 3.50 -18.47 -6.14
CA GLU A 180 4.93 -18.32 -6.03
C GLU A 180 5.55 -18.21 -7.41
N ALA A 181 6.60 -17.40 -7.50
CA ALA A 181 7.47 -17.33 -8.66
C ALA A 181 8.93 -17.26 -8.20
N CYS A 182 9.81 -17.99 -8.89
CA CYS A 182 11.24 -17.90 -8.68
C CYS A 182 11.84 -17.01 -9.78
N ILE A 183 12.50 -15.94 -9.35
CA ILE A 183 13.10 -14.93 -10.22
C ILE A 183 14.61 -14.97 -10.02
N GLU A 184 15.35 -15.22 -11.09
CA GLU A 184 16.80 -15.24 -11.07
C GLU A 184 17.35 -13.89 -11.52
N VAL A 185 18.34 -13.39 -10.78
CA VAL A 185 19.13 -12.22 -11.14
C VAL A 185 20.35 -12.69 -11.93
N LEU A 186 20.51 -12.19 -13.15
CA LEU A 186 21.63 -12.57 -13.99
C LEU A 186 22.94 -11.98 -13.43
N ARG A 187 24.00 -12.80 -13.41
CA ARG A 187 25.32 -12.48 -12.85
C ARG A 187 25.85 -11.09 -13.22
N GLN A 188 25.69 -10.70 -14.49
CA GLN A 188 26.18 -9.40 -14.99
C GLN A 188 25.56 -8.17 -14.29
N TYR A 189 24.44 -8.35 -13.58
CA TYR A 189 23.74 -7.32 -12.83
C TYR A 189 23.87 -7.46 -11.31
N ASN A 190 24.77 -8.32 -10.80
CA ASN A 190 25.00 -8.48 -9.35
C ASN A 190 25.35 -7.16 -8.65
N LYS A 191 26.00 -6.21 -9.36
CA LYS A 191 26.28 -4.85 -8.84
C LYS A 191 25.02 -4.01 -8.57
N GLU A 192 23.90 -4.33 -9.23
CA GLU A 192 22.61 -3.65 -9.07
C GLU A 192 21.67 -4.40 -8.12
N LEU A 193 22.13 -5.44 -7.43
CA LEU A 193 21.30 -6.35 -6.62
C LEU A 193 20.37 -5.60 -5.65
N SER A 194 20.87 -4.61 -4.91
CA SER A 194 20.05 -3.83 -3.97
C SER A 194 18.87 -3.14 -4.66
N ARG A 195 19.06 -2.59 -5.86
CA ARG A 195 18.00 -1.94 -6.63
C ARG A 195 17.00 -2.95 -7.17
N ILE A 196 17.47 -4.13 -7.57
CA ILE A 196 16.63 -5.23 -8.04
C ILE A 196 15.76 -5.76 -6.88
N LEU A 197 16.36 -6.04 -5.72
CA LEU A 197 15.64 -6.49 -4.52
C LEU A 197 14.65 -5.44 -4.01
N TYR A 198 14.97 -4.15 -4.15
CA TYR A 198 14.06 -3.06 -3.80
C TYR A 198 12.77 -3.09 -4.63
N ALA A 199 12.84 -3.47 -5.91
CA ALA A 199 11.66 -3.61 -6.76
C ALA A 199 10.67 -4.67 -6.24
N PHE A 200 11.18 -5.67 -5.49
CA PHE A 200 10.40 -6.73 -4.85
C PHE A 200 10.18 -6.51 -3.35
N SER A 201 10.52 -5.35 -2.79
CA SER A 201 10.44 -5.07 -1.35
C SER A 201 9.02 -5.16 -0.77
N CYS A 202 8.01 -4.92 -1.59
CA CYS A 202 6.59 -4.98 -1.20
C CYS A 202 5.99 -6.39 -1.19
N PHE A 203 6.78 -7.41 -1.56
CA PHE A 203 6.37 -8.81 -1.52
C PHE A 203 7.12 -9.55 -0.42
N GLU A 204 6.48 -10.59 0.11
CA GLU A 204 7.16 -11.61 0.90
C GLU A 204 8.11 -12.36 -0.03
N LYS A 205 9.40 -12.43 0.34
CA LYS A 205 10.43 -13.02 -0.52
C LYS A 205 11.56 -13.65 0.28
N ASP A 206 12.10 -14.71 -0.30
CA ASP A 206 13.34 -15.35 0.12
C ASP A 206 14.40 -15.17 -0.96
N VAL A 207 15.64 -14.93 -0.55
CA VAL A 207 16.76 -14.74 -1.47
C VAL A 207 17.82 -15.80 -1.17
N ALA A 208 18.13 -16.61 -2.17
CA ALA A 208 19.20 -17.60 -2.13
C ALA A 208 20.31 -17.20 -3.10
N TYR A 209 21.56 -17.38 -2.68
CA TYR A 209 22.72 -17.23 -3.54
C TYR A 209 23.18 -18.60 -4.04
N ASP A 210 23.40 -18.70 -5.34
CA ASP A 210 23.94 -19.88 -6.01
C ASP A 210 25.44 -19.64 -6.31
N PRO A 211 26.36 -20.29 -5.57
CA PRO A 211 27.79 -20.08 -5.74
C PRO A 211 28.35 -20.66 -7.03
N ASP A 212 27.69 -21.66 -7.63
CA ASP A 212 28.19 -22.34 -8.83
C ASP A 212 27.98 -21.47 -10.07
N GLU A 213 26.81 -20.82 -10.16
CA GLU A 213 26.45 -19.93 -11.26
C GLU A 213 26.75 -18.45 -10.99
N ASP A 214 27.13 -18.11 -9.75
CA ASP A 214 27.26 -16.73 -9.24
C ASP A 214 25.98 -15.90 -9.49
N THR A 215 24.83 -16.49 -9.19
CA THR A 215 23.50 -15.88 -9.40
C THR A 215 22.69 -15.83 -8.12
N TYR A 216 21.66 -14.99 -8.10
CA TYR A 216 20.72 -14.88 -6.98
C TYR A 216 19.34 -15.34 -7.43
N ARG A 217 18.71 -16.20 -6.63
CA ARG A 217 17.32 -16.63 -6.81
C ARG A 217 16.44 -15.96 -5.76
N VAL A 218 15.44 -15.24 -6.23
CA VAL A 218 14.44 -14.54 -5.42
C VAL A 218 13.12 -15.29 -5.56
N ARG A 219 12.73 -16.01 -4.51
CA ARG A 219 11.41 -16.64 -4.43
C ARG A 219 10.43 -15.60 -3.91
N VAL A 220 9.42 -15.25 -4.69
CA VAL A 220 8.43 -14.22 -4.36
C VAL A 220 7.09 -14.89 -4.12
N HIS A 221 6.49 -14.62 -2.96
CA HIS A 221 5.15 -15.06 -2.58
C HIS A 221 4.18 -13.90 -2.76
N PHE A 222 3.08 -14.13 -3.47
CA PHE A 222 2.11 -13.08 -3.81
C PHE A 222 0.68 -13.63 -3.91
N GLN A 223 -0.32 -12.76 -3.76
CA GLN A 223 -1.72 -13.13 -4.03
C GLN A 223 -1.98 -13.14 -5.53
N GLY A 224 -2.83 -14.03 -6.03
CA GLY A 224 -3.15 -14.10 -7.47
C GLY A 224 -3.57 -12.75 -8.09
N ASP A 225 -4.27 -11.90 -7.33
CA ASP A 225 -4.69 -10.56 -7.75
C ASP A 225 -3.51 -9.57 -7.90
N ASP A 226 -2.36 -9.85 -7.27
CA ASP A 226 -1.13 -9.06 -7.35
C ASP A 226 -0.22 -9.49 -8.51
N SER A 227 -0.59 -10.52 -9.26
CA SER A 227 0.22 -11.08 -10.35
C SER A 227 0.60 -10.06 -11.42
N GLU A 228 -0.33 -9.18 -11.83
CA GLU A 228 -0.04 -8.11 -12.79
C GLU A 228 0.87 -7.03 -12.21
N TYR A 229 0.80 -6.79 -10.90
CA TYR A 229 1.72 -5.86 -10.23
C TYR A 229 3.14 -6.43 -10.18
N LEU A 230 3.29 -7.72 -9.84
CA LEU A 230 4.57 -8.42 -9.92
C LEU A 230 5.13 -8.40 -11.35
N LEU A 231 4.30 -8.73 -12.35
CA LEU A 231 4.69 -8.64 -13.76
C LEU A 231 5.18 -7.24 -14.15
N SER A 232 4.53 -6.19 -13.66
CA SER A 232 4.99 -4.81 -13.89
C SER A 232 6.40 -4.56 -13.32
N LYS A 233 6.75 -5.12 -12.16
CA LYS A 233 8.09 -5.00 -11.59
C LYS A 233 9.12 -5.78 -12.40
N ILE A 234 8.80 -7.00 -12.82
CA ILE A 234 9.70 -7.82 -13.64
C ILE A 234 9.94 -7.15 -15.01
N ARG A 235 8.89 -6.66 -15.66
CA ARG A 235 8.99 -5.90 -16.93
C ARG A 235 9.87 -4.66 -16.79
N PHE A 236 9.73 -3.92 -15.68
CA PHE A 236 10.57 -2.76 -15.40
C PHE A 236 12.06 -3.11 -15.26
N LEU A 237 12.37 -4.27 -14.66
CA LEU A 237 13.75 -4.74 -14.53
C LEU A 237 14.34 -5.22 -15.87
N GLY A 238 13.48 -5.75 -16.75
CA GLY A 238 13.84 -6.17 -18.11
C GLY A 238 14.87 -7.30 -18.09
N LYS A 239 15.93 -7.18 -18.91
CA LYS A 239 17.00 -8.19 -19.04
C LYS A 239 17.78 -8.47 -17.76
N ARG A 240 17.57 -7.71 -16.67
CA ARG A 240 18.26 -7.91 -15.39
C ARG A 240 17.89 -9.20 -14.70
N VAL A 241 16.68 -9.68 -14.97
CA VAL A 241 16.10 -10.84 -14.29
C VAL A 241 15.45 -11.79 -15.29
N ARG A 242 15.30 -13.05 -14.88
CA ARG A 242 14.60 -14.08 -15.62
C ARG A 242 13.66 -14.84 -14.68
N VAL A 243 12.49 -15.22 -15.16
CA VAL A 243 11.54 -16.04 -14.40
C VAL A 243 11.89 -17.51 -14.61
N VAL A 244 12.31 -18.19 -13.55
CA VAL A 244 12.76 -19.59 -13.55
C VAL A 244 11.68 -20.54 -13.06
N GLU A 245 10.76 -20.11 -12.19
CA GLU A 245 9.59 -20.91 -11.77
C GLU A 245 8.33 -20.03 -11.74
N GLY A 246 7.16 -20.65 -11.94
CA GLY A 246 5.86 -19.97 -11.98
C GLY A 246 5.33 -19.79 -13.40
N ASP A 247 4.66 -20.82 -13.92
CA ASP A 247 4.25 -20.92 -15.33
C ASP A 247 3.42 -19.74 -15.81
N TYR A 248 2.48 -19.27 -14.98
CA TYR A 248 1.67 -18.10 -15.31
C TYR A 248 2.53 -16.86 -15.57
N ILE A 249 3.42 -16.53 -14.64
CA ILE A 249 4.30 -15.35 -14.74
C ILE A 249 5.26 -15.51 -15.92
N ARG A 250 5.84 -16.71 -16.11
CA ARG A 250 6.74 -17.01 -17.23
C ARG A 250 6.05 -16.81 -18.58
N ASN A 251 4.86 -17.37 -18.77
CA ASN A 251 4.10 -17.28 -20.02
C ASN A 251 3.70 -15.83 -20.31
N ARG A 252 3.26 -15.08 -19.30
CA ARG A 252 2.89 -13.66 -19.45
C ARG A 252 4.10 -12.78 -19.79
N MET A 253 5.28 -13.07 -19.22
CA MET A 253 6.52 -12.38 -19.58
C MET A 253 6.97 -12.68 -21.02
N LEU A 254 6.84 -13.93 -21.46
CA LEU A 254 7.13 -14.34 -22.84
C LEU A 254 6.20 -13.62 -23.83
N GLU A 255 4.89 -13.65 -23.58
CA GLU A 255 3.89 -12.97 -24.42
C GLU A 255 4.18 -11.46 -24.53
N SER A 256 4.50 -10.82 -23.41
CA SER A 256 4.78 -9.38 -23.35
C SER A 256 6.06 -9.03 -24.13
N SER A 257 7.11 -9.85 -23.96
CA SER A 257 8.39 -9.68 -24.66
C SER A 257 8.25 -9.91 -26.17
N ALA A 258 7.51 -10.93 -26.59
CA ALA A 258 7.25 -11.22 -28.00
C ALA A 258 6.49 -10.07 -28.69
N LYS A 259 5.44 -9.54 -28.03
CA LYS A 259 4.70 -8.37 -28.53
C LYS A 259 5.58 -7.11 -28.63
N ALA A 260 6.46 -6.89 -27.67
CA ALA A 260 7.40 -5.78 -27.71
C ALA A 260 8.42 -5.93 -28.87
N LEU A 261 8.96 -7.14 -29.05
CA LEU A 261 9.86 -7.44 -30.17
C LEU A 261 9.17 -7.26 -31.52
N ALA A 262 7.95 -7.75 -31.70
CA ALA A 262 7.19 -7.55 -32.94
C ALA A 262 6.90 -6.08 -33.25
N ARG A 263 6.82 -5.22 -32.21
CA ARG A 263 6.51 -3.80 -32.37
C ARG A 263 7.73 -2.91 -32.59
N TYR A 264 8.88 -3.30 -32.04
CA TYR A 264 10.08 -2.45 -31.99
C TYR A 264 11.33 -3.12 -32.57
N GLY A 265 11.28 -4.40 -32.91
CA GLY A 265 12.43 -5.21 -33.32
C GLY A 265 12.82 -5.09 -34.80
N GLU A 266 12.00 -4.44 -35.63
CA GLU A 266 12.24 -4.36 -37.09
C GLU A 266 12.84 -3.02 -37.58
N ASP A 267 12.92 -1.97 -36.74
CA ASP A 267 13.44 -0.65 -37.16
C ASP A 267 14.93 -0.42 -36.83
N GLY A 268 15.63 -1.39 -36.23
CA GLY A 268 16.99 -1.22 -35.71
C GLY A 268 18.12 -1.70 -36.61
N SER A 269 17.85 -2.43 -37.70
CA SER A 269 18.88 -3.13 -38.49
C SER A 269 19.20 -2.52 -39.86
N LEU A 270 18.72 -1.31 -40.17
CA LEU A 270 18.92 -0.67 -41.49
C LEU A 270 19.63 0.69 -41.44
N LYS A 271 20.42 1.00 -40.39
CA LYS A 271 21.13 2.30 -40.31
C LYS A 271 22.65 2.24 -40.05
N GLU A 272 23.29 1.10 -40.16
CA GLU A 272 24.75 0.99 -39.93
C GLU A 272 25.57 0.56 -41.16
N GLN A 273 25.06 0.66 -42.39
CA GLN A 273 25.81 0.24 -43.59
C GLN A 273 26.09 1.29 -44.68
N ASP A 274 25.64 2.55 -44.56
CA ASP A 274 25.85 3.55 -45.63
C ASP A 274 26.95 4.60 -45.36
N ASP A 275 27.68 4.55 -44.25
CA ASP A 275 28.68 5.58 -43.88
C ASP A 275 30.16 5.15 -44.00
N GLN A 276 30.47 4.11 -44.80
CA GLN A 276 31.88 3.71 -45.06
C GLN A 276 32.40 3.94 -46.49
N ASP A 277 31.60 4.40 -47.45
CA ASP A 277 32.06 4.48 -48.86
C ASP A 277 32.30 5.90 -49.41
N ASN A 278 32.42 6.93 -48.58
CA ASN A 278 32.72 8.29 -49.06
C ASN A 278 33.84 9.00 -48.28
N ALA A 279 35.05 8.41 -48.29
CA ALA A 279 36.28 9.13 -47.94
C ALA A 279 37.50 8.58 -48.71
N THR A 280 37.45 8.59 -50.05
CA THR A 280 38.67 8.60 -50.88
C THR A 280 38.37 9.24 -52.23
N VAL A 281 38.62 10.55 -52.37
CA VAL A 281 39.36 11.23 -53.46
C VAL A 281 39.77 12.61 -52.95
#